data_AF-A0A1F8SLZ9-F1
#
_entry.id   AF-A0A1F8SLZ9-F1
#
_cell.length_a   1.000
_cell.length_b   1.000
_cell.length_c   1.000
_cell.angle_alpha   90.00
_cell.angle_beta   90.00
_cell.angle_gamma   90.00
#
_symmetry.space_group_name_H-M   'P 1'
#
loop_
_entity.id
_entity.type
_entity.pdbx_description
1 polymer ?
#
loop_
_entity_poly.entity_id
_entity_poly.type
_entity_poly.pdbx_seq_one_letter_code
_entity_poly.pdbx_strand_id
1 'polypeptide(L)'
;MKPQVGIACVAMKRNIHELPDLIRMGAAQGIELFSISNILAYTPELKEEVMYERTLIDGSYELARKAEEINFPRLELSNPTMEAYWKDFQSDFRYRMTGGEVDPSIMQCPFLLRESTSIRWDGELSPCLPLLHTHDSYLGKRLRRSLAYSIGNISKFSLSELWNDPVYVNLRKRLQVFDYSPCTYCNSCEMADGNQEDCFGNSPPTCGGCLWAQGLIQCP
;
A
#
# COMPACT_ATOMS: atom_id res chain seq x y z
N MET A 1 -27.39 -3.86 -16.26
CA MET A 1 -26.30 -3.30 -15.44
C MET A 1 -26.31 -1.78 -15.63
N LYS A 2 -26.40 -0.99 -14.56
CA LYS A 2 -26.28 0.48 -14.66
C LYS A 2 -24.81 0.85 -14.40
N PRO A 3 -24.17 1.69 -15.24
CA PRO A 3 -22.81 2.12 -14.97
C PRO A 3 -22.79 2.91 -13.65
N GLN A 4 -21.81 2.58 -12.79
CA GLN A 4 -21.54 3.31 -11.56
C GLN A 4 -20.30 4.19 -11.78
N VAL A 5 -20.32 5.38 -11.19
CA VAL A 5 -19.20 6.33 -11.21
C VAL A 5 -18.59 6.37 -9.81
N GLY A 6 -17.26 6.32 -9.74
CA GLY A 6 -16.49 6.51 -8.51
C GLY A 6 -15.52 7.68 -8.64
N ILE A 7 -15.08 8.23 -7.50
CA ILE A 7 -14.03 9.25 -7.45
C ILE A 7 -12.77 8.61 -6.88
N ALA A 8 -11.64 8.75 -7.59
CA ALA A 8 -10.32 8.47 -7.07
C ALA A 8 -9.60 9.79 -6.76
N CYS A 9 -9.05 9.92 -5.56
CA CYS A 9 -8.33 11.12 -5.12
C CYS A 9 -6.94 10.74 -4.61
N VAL A 10 -5.93 11.50 -5.04
CA VAL A 10 -4.57 11.40 -4.51
C VAL A 10 -4.38 12.50 -3.48
N ALA A 11 -4.21 12.08 -2.24
CA ALA A 11 -4.06 12.93 -1.08
C ALA A 11 -2.59 13.38 -0.90
N MET A 12 -2.43 14.68 -0.69
CA MET A 12 -1.18 15.42 -0.52
C MET A 12 -1.34 16.42 0.63
N LYS A 13 -0.25 16.82 1.28
CA LYS A 13 -0.28 17.87 2.32
C LYS A 13 -1.05 19.11 1.84
N ARG A 14 -0.82 19.54 0.59
CA ARG A 14 -1.48 20.73 0.04
C ARG A 14 -2.98 20.61 -0.20
N ASN A 15 -3.54 19.42 -0.45
CA ASN A 15 -4.94 19.27 -0.90
C ASN A 15 -5.84 18.50 0.07
N ILE A 16 -5.29 17.88 1.13
CA ILE A 16 -6.08 17.04 2.04
C ILE A 16 -7.23 17.80 2.72
N HIS A 17 -7.08 19.11 2.90
CA HIS A 17 -8.11 19.98 3.46
C HIS A 17 -9.36 20.10 2.57
N GLU A 18 -9.27 19.79 1.27
CA GLU A 18 -10.39 19.81 0.31
C GLU A 18 -11.19 18.50 0.31
N LEU A 19 -10.66 17.43 0.92
CA LEU A 19 -11.27 16.09 0.88
C LEU A 19 -12.71 16.05 1.42
N PRO A 20 -13.07 16.73 2.53
CA PRO A 20 -14.45 16.74 3.01
C PRO A 20 -15.43 17.34 1.99
N ASP A 21 -15.01 18.40 1.29
CA ASP A 21 -15.82 19.06 0.27
C ASP A 21 -15.97 18.18 -0.97
N LEU A 22 -14.91 17.51 -1.40
CA LEU A 22 -14.94 16.54 -2.50
C LEU A 22 -15.93 15.40 -2.21
N ILE A 23 -15.90 14.82 -1.01
CA ILE A 23 -16.81 13.74 -0.59
C ILE A 23 -18.24 14.24 -0.58
N ARG A 24 -18.50 15.41 0.03
CA ARG A 24 -19.84 16.01 0.10
C ARG A 24 -20.40 16.27 -1.30
N MET A 25 -19.60 16.84 -2.20
CA MET A 25 -20.01 17.14 -3.57
C MET A 25 -20.25 15.87 -4.38
N GLY A 26 -19.37 14.86 -4.27
CA GLY A 26 -19.57 13.58 -4.95
C GLY A 26 -20.84 12.87 -4.48
N ALA A 27 -21.07 12.82 -3.16
CA ALA A 27 -22.27 12.20 -2.60
C ALA A 27 -23.55 12.90 -3.06
N ALA A 28 -23.55 14.24 -3.15
CA ALA A 28 -24.66 15.01 -3.69
C ALA A 28 -24.97 14.70 -5.17
N GLN A 29 -24.01 14.16 -5.92
CA GLN A 29 -24.18 13.70 -7.30
C GLN A 29 -24.51 12.20 -7.42
N GLY A 30 -24.73 11.50 -6.30
CA GLY A 30 -25.03 10.07 -6.28
C GLY A 30 -23.80 9.17 -6.45
N ILE A 31 -22.60 9.68 -6.18
CA ILE A 31 -21.37 8.88 -6.17
C ILE A 31 -21.31 8.12 -4.84
N GLU A 32 -21.22 6.80 -4.93
CA GLU A 32 -21.21 5.89 -3.79
C GLU A 32 -19.82 5.31 -3.52
N LEU A 33 -18.87 5.48 -4.45
CA LEU A 33 -17.52 4.93 -4.36
C LEU A 33 -16.46 6.05 -4.36
N PHE A 34 -15.64 6.07 -3.31
CA PHE A 34 -14.50 6.95 -3.18
C PHE A 34 -13.25 6.12 -2.86
N SER A 35 -12.18 6.33 -3.62
CA SER A 35 -10.87 5.73 -3.38
C SER A 35 -9.85 6.83 -3.09
N ILE A 36 -9.26 6.83 -1.91
CA ILE A 36 -8.31 7.84 -1.46
C ILE A 36 -6.96 7.16 -1.24
N SER A 37 -5.96 7.56 -2.00
CA SER A 37 -4.57 7.10 -1.84
C SER A 37 -3.68 8.25 -1.40
N ASN A 38 -2.67 7.99 -0.58
CA ASN A 38 -1.57 8.95 -0.48
C ASN A 38 -0.85 9.08 -1.82
N ILE A 39 -0.22 10.23 -2.04
CA ILE A 39 0.70 10.44 -3.16
C ILE A 39 1.90 9.50 -3.08
N LEU A 40 2.22 8.82 -4.18
CA LEU A 40 3.53 8.21 -4.34
C LEU A 40 4.51 9.26 -4.85
N ALA A 41 5.56 9.52 -4.08
CA ALA A 41 6.54 10.54 -4.42
C ALA A 41 7.52 10.03 -5.49
N TYR A 42 7.34 10.46 -6.74
CA TYR A 42 8.27 10.20 -7.85
C TYR A 42 9.35 11.28 -8.01
N THR A 43 9.17 12.44 -7.37
CA THR A 43 10.09 13.58 -7.45
C THR A 43 10.36 14.17 -6.06
N PRO A 44 11.46 14.93 -5.89
CA PRO A 44 11.75 15.63 -4.63
C PRO A 44 10.60 16.54 -4.17
N GLU A 45 9.90 17.19 -5.10
CA GLU A 45 8.78 18.08 -4.79
C GLU A 45 7.58 17.29 -4.24
N LEU A 46 7.28 16.13 -4.84
CA LEU A 46 6.20 15.26 -4.36
C LEU A 46 6.56 14.60 -3.02
N LYS A 47 7.84 14.41 -2.71
CA LYS A 47 8.30 13.91 -1.42
C LYS A 47 7.90 14.85 -0.28
N GLU A 48 7.97 16.17 -0.50
CA GLU A 48 7.56 17.16 0.51
C GLU A 48 6.04 17.13 0.78
N GLU A 49 5.26 16.46 -0.07
CA GLU A 49 3.79 16.39 -0.01
C GLU A 49 3.25 15.11 0.62
N VAL A 50 4.11 14.15 0.98
CA VAL A 50 3.69 12.86 1.54
C VAL A 50 3.23 13.00 2.99
N MET A 51 2.17 12.30 3.38
CA MET A 51 1.60 12.39 4.75
C MET A 51 1.93 11.18 5.63
N TYR A 52 2.84 10.32 5.18
CA TYR A 52 3.18 9.04 5.83
C TYR A 52 4.64 8.93 6.27
N GLU A 53 5.37 10.07 6.38
CA GLU A 53 6.79 10.07 6.80
C GLU A 53 7.00 9.40 8.16
N ARG A 54 6.12 9.71 9.13
CA ARG A 54 6.20 9.13 10.48
C ARG A 54 5.84 7.65 10.49
N THR A 55 4.85 7.24 9.71
CA THR A 55 4.44 5.83 9.60
C THR A 55 5.55 4.94 9.05
N LEU A 56 6.48 5.48 8.25
CA LEU A 56 7.68 4.74 7.81
C LEU A 56 8.74 4.60 8.90
N ILE A 57 8.77 5.49 9.89
CA ILE A 57 9.82 5.59 10.91
C ILE A 57 9.39 4.90 12.22
N ASP A 58 8.12 4.99 12.58
CA ASP A 58 7.59 4.35 13.77
C ASP A 58 7.59 2.83 13.59
N GLY A 59 8.56 2.17 14.22
CA GLY A 59 8.58 0.72 14.47
C GLY A 59 7.43 0.22 15.34
N SER A 60 6.31 0.95 15.42
CA SER A 60 5.04 0.59 16.04
C SER A 60 4.54 -0.80 15.59
N TYR A 61 5.05 -1.34 14.48
CA TYR A 61 4.89 -2.74 14.06
C TYR A 61 5.37 -3.76 15.12
N GLU A 62 6.53 -3.57 15.76
CA GLU A 62 7.03 -4.51 16.77
C GLU A 62 6.33 -4.36 18.12
N LEU A 63 5.85 -3.16 18.45
CA LEU A 63 5.12 -2.88 19.69
C LEU A 63 3.61 -3.19 19.58
N ALA A 64 2.98 -3.04 18.41
CA ALA A 64 1.58 -3.43 18.15
C ALA A 64 1.36 -4.94 18.32
N ARG A 65 2.42 -5.75 18.15
CA ARG A 65 2.41 -7.19 18.50
C ARG A 65 2.24 -7.45 20.00
N LYS A 66 2.51 -6.47 20.87
CA LYS A 66 2.41 -6.59 22.34
C LYS A 66 1.17 -5.90 22.95
N ALA A 67 0.40 -5.14 22.19
CA ALA A 67 -0.80 -4.47 22.70
C ALA A 67 -2.02 -5.41 22.80
N GLU A 68 -2.69 -5.38 23.96
CA GLU A 68 -3.76 -6.29 24.40
C GLU A 68 -5.20 -5.91 23.96
N GLU A 69 -5.37 -5.11 22.89
CA GLU A 69 -6.67 -4.62 22.37
C GLU A 69 -7.31 -3.48 23.19
N ILE A 70 -7.66 -2.38 22.51
CA ILE A 70 -8.48 -1.29 23.08
C ILE A 70 -9.78 -1.20 22.30
N ASN A 71 -10.92 -1.34 22.99
CA ASN A 71 -12.25 -1.24 22.41
C ASN A 71 -12.89 0.12 22.75
N PHE A 72 -13.11 0.95 21.75
CA PHE A 72 -13.74 2.27 21.93
C PHE A 72 -15.26 2.23 21.67
N PRO A 73 -16.09 2.88 22.52
CA PRO A 73 -17.50 3.07 22.24
C PRO A 73 -17.70 4.07 21.09
N ARG A 74 -18.93 4.14 20.55
CA ARG A 74 -19.30 5.25 19.67
C ARG A 74 -19.19 6.56 20.43
N LEU A 75 -18.53 7.54 19.81
CA LEU A 75 -18.23 8.83 20.43
C LEU A 75 -18.30 9.94 19.39
N GLU A 76 -18.56 11.16 19.84
CA GLU A 76 -18.57 12.35 19.00
C GLU A 76 -17.13 12.83 18.76
N LEU A 77 -16.72 12.85 17.49
CA LEU A 77 -15.39 13.32 17.08
C LEU A 77 -15.40 14.85 16.99
N SER A 78 -15.18 15.51 18.12
CA SER A 78 -14.89 16.95 18.21
C SER A 78 -13.37 17.21 18.22
N ASN A 79 -12.89 18.44 17.99
CA ASN A 79 -11.45 18.76 18.04
C ASN A 79 -10.76 18.30 19.36
N PRO A 80 -11.30 18.57 20.56
CA PRO A 80 -10.72 18.07 21.80
C PRO A 80 -10.68 16.54 21.88
N THR A 81 -11.74 15.89 21.41
CA THR A 81 -11.85 14.43 21.40
C THR A 81 -10.84 13.83 20.41
N MET A 82 -10.74 14.39 19.21
CA MET A 82 -9.76 14.03 18.19
C MET A 82 -8.33 14.24 18.67
N GLU A 83 -8.01 15.37 19.32
CA GLU A 83 -6.66 15.61 19.86
C GLU A 83 -6.28 14.64 20.98
N ALA A 84 -7.22 14.29 21.86
CA ALA A 84 -7.02 13.29 22.90
C ALA A 84 -6.79 11.90 22.30
N TYR A 85 -7.62 11.49 21.36
CA TYR A 85 -7.45 10.22 20.65
C TYR A 85 -6.23 10.21 19.75
N TRP A 86 -5.83 11.32 19.13
CA TRP A 86 -4.68 11.40 18.24
C TRP A 86 -3.36 11.20 18.98
N LYS A 87 -3.28 11.64 20.25
CA LYS A 87 -2.13 11.34 21.12
C LYS A 87 -2.05 9.86 21.47
N ASP A 88 -3.20 9.19 21.62
CA ASP A 88 -3.26 7.74 21.85
C ASP A 88 -3.10 6.94 20.54
N PHE A 89 -3.55 7.43 19.39
CA PHE A 89 -3.37 6.80 18.06
C PHE A 89 -1.91 6.78 17.60
N GLN A 90 -1.06 7.62 18.22
CA GLN A 90 0.41 7.56 18.10
C GLN A 90 1.04 6.55 19.05
N SER A 91 0.26 5.89 19.92
CA SER A 91 0.71 4.81 20.79
C SER A 91 0.35 3.45 20.19
N ASP A 92 1.12 2.43 20.57
CA ASP A 92 1.31 1.16 19.86
C ASP A 92 0.12 0.17 19.91
N PHE A 93 -1.13 0.61 19.77
CA PHE A 93 -2.32 -0.25 19.91
C PHE A 93 -2.91 -0.72 18.58
N ARG A 94 -3.56 -1.90 18.60
CA ARG A 94 -4.45 -2.37 17.52
C ARG A 94 -5.82 -1.72 17.66
N TYR A 95 -6.28 -1.02 16.62
CA TYR A 95 -7.53 -0.24 16.63
C TYR A 95 -8.65 -0.95 15.87
N ARG A 96 -9.81 -1.14 16.52
CA ARG A 96 -11.03 -1.63 15.87
C ARG A 96 -12.04 -0.48 15.76
N MET A 97 -12.33 -0.03 14.54
CA MET A 97 -13.44 0.89 14.29
C MET A 97 -14.52 0.18 13.48
N THR A 98 -15.73 0.11 14.05
CA THR A 98 -16.95 -0.45 13.42
C THR A 98 -16.77 -1.80 12.72
N GLY A 99 -16.31 -2.82 13.46
CA GLY A 99 -16.33 -4.21 12.99
C GLY A 99 -15.32 -4.57 11.89
N GLY A 100 -14.51 -3.62 11.42
CA GLY A 100 -13.32 -3.88 10.62
C GLY A 100 -12.08 -3.91 11.51
N GLU A 101 -11.29 -4.97 11.44
CA GLU A 101 -9.93 -4.97 11.95
C GLU A 101 -9.08 -4.13 11.00
N VAL A 102 -8.62 -2.97 11.46
CA VAL A 102 -7.49 -2.29 10.83
C VAL A 102 -6.30 -2.70 11.69
N ASP A 103 -5.62 -3.77 11.29
CA ASP A 103 -4.33 -4.11 11.87
C ASP A 103 -3.22 -3.43 11.04
N PRO A 104 -2.75 -2.25 11.45
CA PRO A 104 -1.67 -1.56 10.75
C PRO A 104 -0.34 -2.32 10.83
N SER A 105 -0.25 -3.41 11.61
CA SER A 105 0.96 -4.22 11.79
C SER A 105 1.09 -5.41 10.81
N ILE A 106 0.18 -5.56 9.85
CA ILE A 106 0.26 -6.66 8.87
C ILE A 106 0.58 -6.11 7.49
N MET A 107 1.76 -6.44 6.97
CA MET A 107 2.06 -6.19 5.56
C MET A 107 1.27 -7.18 4.70
N GLN A 108 0.30 -6.68 3.92
CA GLN A 108 -0.55 -7.52 3.09
C GLN A 108 -0.51 -7.02 1.65
N CYS A 109 -0.17 -7.90 0.71
CA CYS A 109 -0.19 -7.53 -0.70
C CYS A 109 -1.63 -7.39 -1.21
N PRO A 110 -2.10 -6.19 -1.60
CA PRO A 110 -3.49 -5.99 -2.02
C PRO A 110 -3.81 -6.72 -3.33
N PHE A 111 -2.81 -6.98 -4.15
CA PHE A 111 -2.99 -7.71 -5.42
C PHE A 111 -3.19 -9.21 -5.18
N LEU A 112 -2.50 -9.78 -4.18
CA LEU A 112 -2.72 -11.16 -3.76
C LEU A 112 -4.10 -11.31 -3.12
N LEU A 113 -4.48 -10.40 -2.21
CA LEU A 113 -5.77 -10.42 -1.54
C LEU A 113 -6.96 -10.37 -2.51
N ARG A 114 -6.80 -9.63 -3.60
CA ARG A 114 -7.80 -9.53 -4.68
C ARG A 114 -7.69 -10.65 -5.72
N GLU A 115 -6.77 -11.59 -5.53
CA GLU A 115 -6.46 -12.66 -6.48
C GLU A 115 -6.25 -12.11 -7.91
N SER A 116 -5.55 -10.99 -8.01
CA SER A 116 -5.48 -10.19 -9.23
C SER A 116 -4.07 -10.20 -9.84
N THR A 117 -4.02 -9.98 -11.15
CA THR A 117 -2.80 -9.77 -11.92
C THR A 117 -3.01 -8.62 -12.91
N SER A 118 -1.94 -8.06 -13.46
CA SER A 118 -2.00 -6.92 -14.39
C SER A 118 -1.38 -7.30 -15.72
N ILE A 119 -2.06 -6.96 -16.82
CA ILE A 119 -1.56 -7.20 -18.18
C ILE A 119 -1.16 -5.85 -18.77
N ARG A 120 0.09 -5.73 -19.20
CA ARG A 120 0.61 -4.54 -19.85
C ARG A 120 0.11 -4.44 -21.29
N TRP A 121 0.20 -3.25 -21.87
CA TRP A 121 -0.26 -2.99 -23.24
C TRP A 121 0.38 -3.90 -24.31
N ASP A 122 1.57 -4.45 -24.07
CA ASP A 122 2.31 -5.36 -24.96
C ASP A 122 2.05 -6.85 -24.65
N GLY A 123 1.11 -7.15 -23.75
CA GLY A 123 0.73 -8.51 -23.38
C GLY A 123 1.57 -9.14 -22.27
N GLU A 124 2.58 -8.44 -21.73
CA GLU A 124 3.33 -8.94 -20.58
C GLU A 124 2.47 -8.97 -19.31
N LEU A 125 2.41 -10.14 -18.66
CA LEU A 125 1.69 -10.36 -17.41
C LEU A 125 2.61 -10.01 -16.24
N SER A 126 2.24 -8.98 -15.50
CA SER A 126 2.91 -8.54 -14.28
C SER A 126 2.07 -8.88 -13.05
N PRO A 127 2.69 -9.30 -11.93
CA PRO A 127 1.96 -9.66 -10.73
C PRO A 127 1.15 -8.50 -10.11
N CYS A 128 1.52 -7.25 -10.39
CA CYS A 128 0.84 -6.08 -9.85
C CYS A 128 1.15 -4.80 -10.63
N LEU A 129 0.36 -3.75 -10.42
CA LEU A 129 0.54 -2.45 -11.09
C LEU A 129 1.92 -1.80 -10.85
N PRO A 130 2.50 -1.82 -9.62
CA PRO A 130 3.83 -1.26 -9.39
C PRO A 130 4.94 -1.98 -10.17
N LEU A 131 4.76 -3.25 -10.51
CA LEU A 131 5.77 -4.03 -11.24
C LEU A 131 5.51 -4.04 -12.76
N LEU A 132 4.51 -3.32 -13.23
CA LEU A 132 4.17 -3.25 -14.65
C LEU A 132 5.26 -2.55 -15.48
N HIS A 133 5.96 -1.59 -14.89
CA HIS A 133 7.04 -0.83 -15.51
C HIS A 133 8.11 -0.42 -14.50
N THR A 134 9.31 -0.16 -15.02
CA THR A 134 10.42 0.34 -14.20
C THR A 134 10.18 1.79 -13.85
N HIS A 135 10.23 2.13 -12.56
CA HIS A 135 10.03 3.49 -12.08
C HIS A 135 10.85 3.78 -10.82
N ASP A 136 11.14 5.05 -10.58
CA ASP A 136 11.82 5.51 -9.37
C ASP A 136 10.81 6.20 -8.45
N SER A 137 10.87 5.94 -7.15
CA SER A 137 10.02 6.59 -6.15
C SER A 137 10.76 6.73 -4.83
N TYR A 138 10.31 7.61 -3.94
CA TYR A 138 10.92 7.80 -2.64
C TYR A 138 10.39 6.83 -1.59
N LEU A 139 11.32 6.12 -0.96
CA LEU A 139 11.10 5.38 0.29
C LEU A 139 11.78 6.15 1.43
N GLY A 140 10.99 6.96 2.13
CA GLY A 140 11.51 7.92 3.10
C GLY A 140 12.44 8.93 2.41
N LYS A 141 13.73 8.91 2.77
CA LYS A 141 14.73 9.80 2.16
C LYS A 141 15.45 9.20 0.95
N ARG A 142 15.26 7.92 0.66
CA ARG A 142 16.04 7.17 -0.33
C ARG A 142 15.28 7.05 -1.65
N LEU A 143 15.99 7.15 -2.76
CA LEU A 143 15.43 6.93 -4.08
C LEU A 143 15.44 5.42 -4.34
N ARG A 144 14.25 4.84 -4.49
CA ARG A 144 14.04 3.42 -4.73
C ARG A 144 13.62 3.21 -6.18
N ARG A 145 14.37 2.39 -6.90
CA ARG A 145 14.08 1.94 -8.26
C ARG A 145 13.38 0.59 -8.25
N SER A 146 12.09 0.61 -8.58
CA SER A 146 11.31 -0.61 -8.78
C SER A 146 11.48 -1.06 -10.22
N LEU A 147 12.18 -2.18 -10.47
CA LEU A 147 12.26 -2.75 -11.81
C LEU A 147 10.96 -3.46 -12.19
N ALA A 148 10.57 -3.34 -13.46
CA ALA A 148 9.47 -4.10 -14.02
C ALA A 148 9.71 -5.61 -13.83
N TYR A 149 8.63 -6.35 -13.58
CA TYR A 149 8.68 -7.80 -13.46
C TYR A 149 7.53 -8.42 -14.25
N SER A 150 7.86 -9.35 -15.13
CA SER A 150 6.91 -10.09 -15.96
C SER A 150 7.06 -11.59 -15.73
N ILE A 151 5.93 -12.28 -15.65
CA ILE A 151 5.85 -13.75 -15.61
C ILE A 151 5.95 -14.32 -17.02
N GLY A 152 5.42 -13.61 -18.01
CA GLY A 152 5.39 -14.03 -19.41
C GLY A 152 4.33 -13.28 -20.21
N ASN A 153 4.24 -13.59 -21.51
CA ASN A 153 3.37 -12.86 -22.44
C ASN A 153 2.11 -13.67 -22.80
N ILE A 154 0.94 -13.03 -22.70
CA ILE A 154 -0.35 -13.66 -23.02
C ILE A 154 -0.52 -14.02 -24.50
N SER A 155 0.33 -13.48 -25.39
CA SER A 155 0.36 -13.84 -26.80
C SER A 155 1.05 -15.19 -27.05
N LYS A 156 1.80 -15.71 -26.05
CA LYS A 156 2.59 -16.94 -26.15
C LYS A 156 2.02 -18.06 -25.28
N PHE A 157 1.47 -17.71 -24.12
CA PHE A 157 0.91 -18.64 -23.15
C PHE A 157 -0.48 -18.15 -22.74
N SER A 158 -1.38 -19.07 -22.42
CA SER A 158 -2.68 -18.71 -21.86
C SER A 158 -2.53 -18.07 -20.48
N LEU A 159 -3.51 -17.26 -20.09
CA LEU A 159 -3.55 -16.68 -18.75
C LEU A 159 -3.51 -17.75 -17.65
N SER A 160 -4.15 -18.90 -17.87
CA SER A 160 -4.15 -20.02 -16.92
C SER A 160 -2.78 -20.66 -16.77
N GLU A 161 -2.04 -20.83 -17.88
CA GLU A 161 -0.66 -21.34 -17.84
C GLU A 161 0.25 -20.39 -17.07
N LEU A 162 0.22 -19.09 -17.39
CA LEU A 162 1.01 -18.08 -16.69
C LEU A 162 0.63 -17.97 -15.22
N TRP A 163 -0.67 -18.02 -14.89
CA TRP A 163 -1.16 -17.99 -13.52
C TRP A 163 -0.65 -19.17 -12.70
N ASN A 164 -0.54 -20.36 -13.30
CA ASN A 164 -0.07 -21.57 -12.64
C ASN A 164 1.43 -21.81 -12.82
N ASP A 165 2.17 -20.87 -13.42
CA ASP A 165 3.61 -20.95 -13.55
C ASP A 165 4.25 -21.14 -12.16
N PRO A 166 5.16 -22.12 -11.97
CA PRO A 166 5.76 -22.39 -10.67
C PRO A 166 6.46 -21.16 -10.05
N VAL A 167 7.08 -20.30 -10.86
CA VAL A 167 7.71 -19.05 -10.39
C VAL A 167 6.66 -18.11 -9.82
N TYR A 168 5.53 -17.94 -10.53
CA TYR A 168 4.46 -17.06 -10.05
C TYR A 168 3.73 -17.63 -8.83
N VAL A 169 3.49 -18.94 -8.80
CA VAL A 169 2.93 -19.64 -7.64
C VAL A 169 3.82 -19.44 -6.40
N ASN A 170 5.14 -19.60 -6.55
CA ASN A 170 6.08 -19.40 -5.44
C ASN A 170 6.13 -17.94 -4.97
N LEU A 171 6.06 -16.98 -5.90
CA LEU A 171 5.91 -15.57 -5.54
C LEU A 171 4.64 -15.33 -4.70
N ARG A 172 3.48 -15.86 -5.13
CA ARG A 172 2.22 -15.72 -4.36
C ARG A 172 2.28 -16.38 -2.99
N LYS A 173 2.88 -17.58 -2.88
CA LYS A 173 3.08 -18.27 -1.58
C LYS A 173 3.91 -17.43 -0.61
N ARG A 174 4.99 -16.82 -1.09
CA ARG A 174 5.84 -15.94 -0.28
C ARG A 174 5.14 -14.65 0.11
N LEU A 175 4.35 -14.06 -0.79
CA LEU A 175 3.51 -12.89 -0.49
C LEU A 175 2.42 -13.21 0.55
N GLN A 176 1.91 -14.45 0.58
CA GLN A 176 0.88 -14.87 1.53
C GLN A 176 1.35 -14.86 2.98
N VAL A 177 2.59 -15.31 3.22
CA VAL A 177 3.23 -15.26 4.55
C VAL A 177 4.02 -13.96 4.76
N PHE A 178 4.11 -13.13 3.72
CA PHE A 178 4.92 -11.92 3.64
C PHE A 178 6.36 -12.09 4.15
N ASP A 179 7.03 -13.14 3.69
CA ASP A 179 8.42 -13.46 4.09
C ASP A 179 9.43 -12.62 3.30
N TYR A 180 9.52 -11.33 3.66
CA TYR A 180 10.42 -10.34 3.06
C TYR A 180 11.14 -9.54 4.13
N SER A 181 12.37 -9.09 3.82
CA SER A 181 13.04 -8.13 4.70
C SER A 181 12.21 -6.85 4.81
N PRO A 182 12.05 -6.27 5.99
CA PRO A 182 11.10 -5.19 6.17
C PRO A 182 11.73 -3.82 5.85
N CYS A 183 12.08 -3.66 4.58
CA CYS A 183 12.81 -2.51 4.07
C CYS A 183 12.05 -1.20 4.20
N THR A 184 10.71 -1.22 4.32
CA THR A 184 9.91 -0.01 4.55
C THR A 184 10.26 0.73 5.82
N TYR A 185 10.54 -0.01 6.92
CA TYR A 185 10.94 0.59 8.20
C TYR A 185 12.46 0.56 8.40
N CYS A 186 13.12 -0.54 8.05
CA CYS A 186 14.55 -0.70 8.30
C CYS A 186 15.35 0.32 7.48
N ASN A 187 15.11 0.34 6.16
CA ASN A 187 15.63 1.31 5.19
C ASN A 187 17.09 1.79 5.39
N SER A 188 17.97 0.90 5.88
CA SER A 188 19.31 1.25 6.38
C SER A 188 20.46 0.75 5.49
N CYS A 189 20.17 0.14 4.34
CA CYS A 189 21.17 -0.40 3.43
C CYS A 189 20.78 -0.21 1.95
N GLU A 190 21.76 -0.38 1.05
CA GLU A 190 21.62 -0.22 -0.41
C GLU A 190 20.59 -1.16 -1.03
N MET A 191 20.34 -2.34 -0.45
CA MET A 191 19.32 -3.27 -0.96
C MET A 191 17.91 -2.68 -0.96
N ALA A 192 17.62 -1.72 -0.06
CA ALA A 192 16.33 -1.03 -0.04
C ALA A 192 16.16 -0.02 -1.20
N ASP A 193 17.21 0.28 -1.98
CA ASP A 193 17.11 1.11 -3.20
C ASP A 193 16.47 0.37 -4.38
N GLY A 194 16.23 -0.94 -4.27
CA GLY A 194 15.69 -1.73 -5.38
C GLY A 194 14.75 -2.85 -4.94
N ASN A 195 14.16 -3.51 -5.93
CA ASN A 195 13.29 -4.68 -5.73
C ASN A 195 13.92 -5.99 -6.21
N GLN A 196 15.25 -6.04 -6.34
CA GLN A 196 15.97 -7.21 -6.85
C GLN A 196 16.50 -8.10 -5.72
N GLU A 197 16.90 -7.51 -4.60
CA GLU A 197 17.52 -8.23 -3.49
C GLU A 197 16.94 -7.75 -2.16
N ASP A 198 17.09 -8.56 -1.12
CA ASP A 198 16.82 -8.20 0.27
C ASP A 198 17.73 -8.98 1.22
N CYS A 199 17.77 -8.58 2.49
CA CYS A 199 18.63 -9.20 3.50
C CYS A 199 18.26 -10.67 3.82
N PHE A 200 17.09 -11.14 3.39
CA PHE A 200 16.63 -12.51 3.60
C PHE A 200 17.05 -13.43 2.44
N GLY A 201 17.67 -12.88 1.38
CA GLY A 201 18.13 -13.64 0.22
C GLY A 201 17.00 -14.04 -0.72
N ASN A 202 15.89 -13.29 -0.71
CA ASN A 202 14.73 -13.58 -1.54
C ASN A 202 15.01 -13.37 -3.03
N SER A 203 14.58 -14.31 -3.87
CA SER A 203 14.57 -14.09 -5.33
C SER A 203 13.68 -12.92 -5.73
N PRO A 204 14.07 -12.10 -6.73
CA PRO A 204 13.24 -11.01 -7.24
C PRO A 204 11.83 -11.47 -7.66
N PRO A 205 10.80 -10.60 -7.52
CA PRO A 205 10.88 -9.27 -6.92
C PRO A 205 10.86 -9.34 -5.38
N THR A 206 11.62 -8.45 -4.74
CA THR A 206 11.58 -8.24 -3.28
C THR A 206 10.55 -7.17 -2.92
N CYS A 207 9.55 -7.57 -2.12
CA CYS A 207 8.36 -6.75 -1.83
C CYS A 207 8.42 -6.05 -0.46
N GLY A 208 9.52 -6.23 0.27
CA GLY A 208 9.73 -5.68 1.60
C GLY A 208 9.74 -4.16 1.72
N GLY A 209 9.98 -3.45 0.61
CA GLY A 209 9.91 -1.99 0.48
C GLY A 209 8.59 -1.48 -0.13
N CYS A 210 7.57 -2.32 -0.25
CA CYS A 210 6.34 -2.00 -0.98
C CYS A 210 5.37 -1.15 -0.15
N LEU A 211 5.15 0.10 -0.57
CA LEU A 211 4.22 1.02 0.10
C LEU A 211 2.74 0.61 -0.05
N TRP A 212 2.39 -0.18 -1.07
CA TRP A 212 1.06 -0.77 -1.21
C TRP A 212 0.83 -1.89 -0.20
N ALA A 213 1.86 -2.69 0.10
CA ALA A 213 1.74 -3.77 1.09
C ALA A 213 1.58 -3.21 2.52
N GLN A 214 2.07 -1.99 2.74
CA GLN A 214 1.86 -1.22 3.97
C GLN A 214 0.49 -0.49 4.02
N GLY A 215 -0.30 -0.55 2.94
CA GLY A 215 -1.57 0.19 2.85
C GLY A 215 -1.41 1.72 2.72
N LEU A 216 -0.19 2.23 2.58
CA LEU A 216 0.08 3.67 2.44
C LEU A 216 -0.36 4.20 1.08
N ILE A 217 -0.13 3.42 0.03
CA ILE A 217 -0.59 3.71 -1.33
C ILE A 217 -1.71 2.74 -1.67
N GLN A 218 -2.79 3.27 -2.24
CA GLN A 218 -3.95 2.49 -2.65
C GLN A 218 -4.12 2.58 -4.16
N CYS A 219 -4.38 1.43 -4.79
CA CYS A 219 -4.89 1.41 -6.16
C CYS A 219 -6.42 1.46 -6.11
N PRO A 220 -7.06 2.31 -6.95
CA PRO A 220 -8.51 2.32 -7.11
C PRO A 220 -9.04 0.98 -7.65
#